data_AF-A0A1R0W6J3-F1
#
_entry.id   AF-A0A1R0W6J3-F1
#
_cell.length_a   1.000
_cell.length_b   1.000
_cell.length_c   1.000
_cell.angle_alpha   90.00
_cell.angle_beta   90.00
_cell.angle_gamma   90.00
#
_symmetry.space_group_name_H-M   'P 1'
#
loop_
_entity.id
_entity.type
_entity.pdbx_description
1 polymer ?
#
loop_
_entity_poly.entity_id
_entity_poly.type
_entity_poly.pdbx_seq_one_letter_code
_entity_poly.pdbx_strand_id
1 'polypeptide(L)'
;MEYKKLNRLLKLSMLITGLLAVLSGCSSTAKWEKEVDNYAPYIETSITVSHSPNNIHTIDLQETSSKVVDVKDRNVRYAYSSLRIYYGKYASPLKNFKEFDDFDLDSLDRFDITWLDDSIAEIEVYRFTENREGFLQETIQLDVRDE
;
A
#
# COMPACT_ATOMS: atom_id res chain seq x y z
N MET A 1 -38.64 -27.54 -52.93
CA MET A 1 -38.52 -26.11 -52.56
C MET A 1 -37.86 -25.89 -51.18
N GLU A 2 -37.36 -26.93 -50.51
CA GLU A 2 -36.88 -26.85 -49.13
C GLU A 2 -35.38 -26.56 -48.98
N TYR A 3 -34.54 -27.01 -49.92
CA TYR A 3 -33.08 -26.87 -49.83
C TYR A 3 -32.59 -25.41 -49.83
N LYS A 4 -33.27 -24.51 -50.56
CA LYS A 4 -32.93 -23.07 -50.59
C LYS A 4 -33.27 -22.35 -49.28
N LYS A 5 -34.29 -22.81 -48.54
CA LYS A 5 -34.66 -22.25 -47.23
C LYS A 5 -33.68 -22.72 -46.14
N LEU A 6 -33.29 -23.99 -46.16
CA LEU A 6 -32.32 -24.55 -45.21
C LEU A 6 -30.94 -23.87 -45.30
N ASN A 7 -30.44 -23.64 -46.53
CA ASN A 7 -29.17 -22.96 -46.75
C ASN A 7 -29.20 -21.48 -46.31
N ARG A 8 -30.35 -20.80 -46.45
CA ARG A 8 -30.53 -19.43 -45.92
C ARG A 8 -30.54 -19.40 -44.39
N LEU A 9 -31.22 -20.36 -43.76
CA LEU A 9 -31.26 -20.49 -42.29
C LEU A 9 -29.88 -20.78 -41.71
N LEU A 10 -29.09 -21.65 -42.35
CA LEU A 10 -27.72 -21.98 -41.92
C LEU A 10 -26.77 -20.78 -42.02
N LYS A 11 -26.86 -20.02 -43.11
CA LYS A 11 -26.07 -18.78 -43.29
C LYS A 11 -26.44 -17.72 -42.26
N LEU A 12 -27.74 -17.59 -41.96
CA LEU A 12 -28.22 -16.65 -40.95
C LEU A 12 -27.73 -17.06 -39.55
N SER A 13 -27.75 -18.36 -39.22
CA SER A 13 -27.30 -18.82 -37.90
C SER A 13 -25.80 -18.61 -37.70
N MET A 14 -24.97 -18.86 -38.73
CA MET A 14 -23.53 -18.61 -38.67
C MET A 14 -23.19 -17.11 -38.51
N LEU A 15 -24.00 -16.24 -39.12
CA LEU A 15 -23.81 -14.79 -39.02
C LEU A 15 -24.19 -14.29 -37.62
N ILE A 16 -25.24 -14.86 -37.02
CA ILE A 16 -25.69 -14.56 -35.66
C ILE A 16 -24.68 -15.05 -34.62
N THR A 17 -24.15 -16.29 -34.74
CA THR A 17 -23.11 -16.78 -33.82
C THR A 17 -21.80 -16.01 -33.97
N GLY A 18 -21.43 -15.58 -35.18
CA GLY A 18 -20.30 -14.68 -35.40
C GLY A 18 -20.47 -13.32 -34.70
N LEU A 19 -21.67 -12.74 -34.76
CA LEU A 19 -21.97 -11.46 -34.11
C LEU A 19 -21.99 -11.57 -32.57
N LEU A 20 -22.51 -12.69 -32.04
CA LEU A 20 -22.53 -12.98 -30.60
C LEU A 20 -21.12 -13.18 -30.01
N ALA A 21 -20.19 -13.77 -30.78
CA ALA A 21 -18.80 -13.93 -30.36
C ALA A 21 -18.06 -12.58 -30.22
N VAL A 22 -18.40 -11.58 -31.04
CA VAL A 22 -17.82 -10.23 -30.95
C VAL A 22 -18.34 -9.45 -29.75
N LEU A 23 -19.60 -9.65 -29.36
CA LEU A 23 -20.22 -8.95 -28.22
C LEU A 23 -19.88 -9.55 -26.85
N SER A 24 -19.35 -10.77 -26.80
CA SER A 24 -18.97 -11.46 -25.56
C SER A 24 -17.59 -11.04 -25.02
N GLY A 25 -16.82 -10.24 -25.77
CA GLY A 25 -15.42 -9.92 -25.47
C GLY A 25 -15.16 -8.83 -24.42
N CYS A 26 -16.19 -8.09 -23.96
CA CYS A 26 -16.00 -6.89 -23.12
C CYS A 26 -16.04 -7.13 -21.60
N SER A 27 -16.19 -8.35 -21.09
CA SER A 27 -16.39 -8.55 -19.64
C SER A 27 -15.10 -8.49 -18.81
N SER A 28 -13.93 -8.73 -19.40
CA SER A 28 -12.68 -8.88 -18.64
C SER A 28 -11.97 -7.57 -18.30
N THR A 29 -12.12 -6.52 -19.13
CA THR A 29 -11.50 -5.21 -18.90
C THR A 29 -12.21 -4.41 -17.81
N ALA A 30 -13.55 -4.39 -17.85
CA ALA A 30 -14.35 -3.65 -16.87
C ALA A 30 -14.18 -4.17 -15.42
N LYS A 31 -13.90 -5.48 -15.25
CA LYS A 31 -13.62 -6.06 -13.93
C LYS A 31 -12.26 -5.62 -13.40
N TRP A 32 -11.26 -5.52 -14.27
CA TRP A 32 -9.88 -5.15 -13.90
C TRP A 32 -9.76 -3.64 -13.62
N GLU A 33 -10.40 -2.80 -14.43
CA GLU A 33 -10.49 -1.35 -14.20
C GLU A 33 -11.15 -1.04 -12.85
N LYS A 34 -12.27 -1.71 -12.52
CA LYS A 34 -12.93 -1.55 -11.22
C LYS A 34 -12.07 -2.05 -10.04
N GLU A 35 -11.23 -3.06 -10.27
CA GLU A 35 -10.30 -3.56 -9.26
C GLU A 35 -9.18 -2.54 -9.04
N VAL A 36 -8.61 -1.94 -10.08
CA VAL A 36 -7.60 -0.87 -9.96
C VAL A 36 -8.17 0.39 -9.29
N ASP A 37 -9.37 0.82 -9.67
CA ASP A 37 -9.99 2.06 -9.13
C ASP A 37 -10.33 2.00 -7.64
N ASN A 38 -10.50 0.80 -7.06
CA ASN A 38 -10.81 0.63 -5.64
C ASN A 38 -9.57 0.49 -4.74
N TYR A 39 -8.36 0.54 -5.27
CA TYR A 39 -7.15 0.34 -4.47
C TYR A 39 -6.62 1.65 -3.92
N ALA A 40 -6.47 1.72 -2.58
CA ALA A 40 -5.69 2.77 -1.95
C ALA A 40 -4.23 2.72 -2.46
N PRO A 41 -3.62 3.87 -2.82
CA PRO A 41 -2.29 3.91 -3.43
C PRO A 41 -1.17 3.47 -2.47
N TYR A 42 -1.44 3.44 -1.17
CA TYR A 42 -0.49 3.06 -0.11
C TYR A 42 -1.05 1.92 0.73
N ILE A 43 -0.18 0.98 1.11
CA ILE A 43 -0.42 0.10 2.27
C ILE A 43 0.34 0.70 3.42
N GLU A 44 -0.31 0.82 4.56
CA GLU A 44 0.33 1.24 5.81
C GLU A 44 0.37 0.05 6.77
N THR A 45 1.56 -0.30 7.25
CA THR A 45 1.76 -1.42 8.18
C THR A 45 2.44 -0.90 9.44
N SER A 46 1.78 -1.05 10.59
CA SER A 46 2.38 -0.67 11.87
C SER A 46 3.57 -1.59 12.20
N ILE A 47 4.71 -0.95 12.45
CA ILE A 47 5.97 -1.57 12.86
C ILE A 47 6.00 -1.63 14.39
N THR A 48 5.75 -0.48 15.05
CA THR A 48 5.77 -0.37 16.50
C THR A 48 4.95 0.82 16.98
N VAL A 49 4.33 0.67 18.14
CA VAL A 49 3.54 1.69 18.81
C VAL A 49 4.15 1.95 20.17
N SER A 50 4.30 3.22 20.54
CA SER A 50 4.83 3.62 21.84
C SER A 50 3.98 4.72 22.46
N HIS A 51 3.87 4.69 23.78
CA HIS A 51 3.10 5.65 24.56
C HIS A 51 4.03 6.43 25.48
N SER A 52 3.71 7.71 25.65
CA SER A 52 4.43 8.58 26.56
C SER A 52 4.31 8.08 28.02
N PRO A 53 5.23 8.43 28.94
CA PRO A 53 5.26 7.87 30.30
C PRO A 53 3.93 8.01 31.07
N ASN A 54 3.20 9.11 30.89
CA ASN A 54 1.90 9.35 31.51
C ASN A 54 0.71 9.06 30.58
N ASN A 55 0.93 8.40 29.45
CA ASN A 55 -0.08 8.11 28.42
C ASN A 55 -0.81 9.38 27.95
N ILE A 56 -0.08 10.46 27.73
CA ILE A 56 -0.63 11.70 27.18
C ILE A 56 -0.61 11.62 25.65
N HIS A 57 0.48 11.11 25.08
CA HIS A 57 0.66 10.97 23.64
C HIS A 57 1.01 9.53 23.25
N THR A 58 0.74 9.22 21.99
CA THR A 58 1.09 7.96 21.33
C THR A 58 1.84 8.30 20.04
N ILE A 59 2.83 7.47 19.71
CA ILE A 59 3.41 7.41 18.39
C ILE A 59 3.23 6.02 17.79
N ASP A 60 3.04 5.96 16.48
CA ASP A 60 2.94 4.73 15.69
C ASP A 60 3.83 4.85 14.46
N LEU A 61 4.87 4.02 14.41
CA LEU A 61 5.77 3.95 13.28
C LEU A 61 5.15 2.99 12.26
N GLN A 62 4.86 3.49 11.08
CA GLN A 62 4.27 2.72 10.01
C GLN A 62 5.17 2.72 8.78
N GLU A 63 5.35 1.54 8.19
CA GLU A 63 5.84 1.42 6.83
C GLU A 63 4.70 1.77 5.89
N THR A 64 4.96 2.71 4.97
CA THR A 64 4.05 3.00 3.88
C THR A 64 4.64 2.60 2.55
N SER A 65 4.05 1.58 1.90
CA SER A 65 4.50 1.12 0.60
C SER A 65 3.58 1.61 -0.52
N SER A 66 4.12 2.27 -1.54
CA SER A 66 3.38 2.65 -2.74
C SER A 66 3.14 1.43 -3.63
N LYS A 67 1.90 1.29 -4.11
CA LYS A 67 1.53 0.31 -5.14
C LYS A 67 1.74 0.88 -6.54
N VAL A 68 2.41 0.12 -7.39
CA VAL A 68 2.56 0.38 -8.82
C VAL A 68 1.76 -0.67 -9.59
N VAL A 69 0.77 -0.21 -10.35
CA VAL A 69 -0.04 -1.07 -11.20
C VAL A 69 0.59 -1.14 -12.60
N ASP A 70 1.08 -2.32 -12.97
CA ASP A 70 1.47 -2.63 -14.34
C ASP A 70 0.22 -2.99 -15.15
N VAL A 71 -0.30 -2.00 -15.87
CA VAL A 71 -1.50 -2.12 -16.70
C VAL A 71 -1.29 -3.10 -17.86
N LYS A 72 -0.06 -3.25 -18.35
CA LYS A 72 0.26 -4.11 -19.50
C LYS A 72 0.23 -5.58 -19.10
N ASP A 73 0.86 -5.90 -17.98
CA ASP A 73 0.97 -7.28 -17.48
C ASP A 73 -0.13 -7.64 -16.47
N ARG A 74 -1.05 -6.72 -16.21
CA ARG A 74 -2.12 -6.83 -15.22
C ARG A 74 -1.60 -7.24 -13.83
N ASN A 75 -0.50 -6.64 -13.42
CA ASN A 75 0.20 -7.00 -12.19
C ASN A 75 0.27 -5.80 -11.23
N VAL A 76 0.22 -6.06 -9.93
CA VAL A 76 0.42 -5.05 -8.89
C VAL A 76 1.78 -5.32 -8.26
N ARG A 77 2.68 -4.33 -8.30
CA ARG A 77 3.99 -4.37 -7.66
C ARG A 77 4.04 -3.35 -6.53
N TYR A 78 4.86 -3.62 -5.53
CA TYR A 78 5.21 -2.68 -4.47
C TYR A 78 6.61 -2.14 -4.80
N ALA A 79 6.80 -0.82 -4.73
CA ALA A 79 8.01 -0.20 -5.28
C ALA A 79 8.76 0.70 -4.29
N TYR A 80 8.05 1.56 -3.56
CA TYR A 80 8.65 2.52 -2.64
C TYR A 80 8.07 2.29 -1.25
N SER A 81 8.92 1.99 -0.28
CA SER A 81 8.59 2.06 1.15
C SER A 81 9.11 3.39 1.71
N SER A 82 8.29 4.06 2.51
CA SER A 82 8.66 5.21 3.32
C SER A 82 8.28 4.95 4.78
N LEU A 83 8.97 5.60 5.70
CA LEU A 83 8.63 5.55 7.12
C LEU A 83 7.72 6.73 7.45
N ARG A 84 6.52 6.45 7.97
CA ARG A 84 5.67 7.47 8.57
C ARG A 84 5.62 7.29 10.07
N ILE A 85 5.94 8.36 10.78
CA ILE A 85 5.81 8.42 12.23
C ILE A 85 4.53 9.18 12.53
N TYR A 86 3.45 8.44 12.77
CA TYR A 86 2.18 8.99 13.22
C TYR A 86 2.25 9.35 14.69
N TYR A 87 1.64 10.46 15.09
CA TYR A 87 1.63 10.91 16.47
C TYR A 87 0.37 11.69 16.83
N GLY A 88 0.11 11.80 18.14
CA GLY A 88 -0.98 12.58 18.69
C GLY A 88 -1.40 12.08 20.07
N LYS A 89 -2.55 12.56 20.54
CA LYS A 89 -3.08 12.21 21.85
C LYS A 89 -3.33 10.71 22.02
N TYR A 90 -2.98 10.19 23.19
CA TYR A 90 -3.26 8.80 23.57
C TYR A 90 -4.75 8.45 23.40
N ALA A 91 -5.00 7.24 22.90
CA ALA A 91 -6.34 6.70 22.60
C ALA A 91 -7.19 7.57 21.65
N SER A 92 -6.57 8.48 20.88
CA SER A 92 -7.23 9.28 19.84
C SER A 92 -6.74 8.84 18.45
N PRO A 93 -7.53 9.08 17.39
CA PRO A 93 -7.06 8.84 16.02
C PRO A 93 -5.81 9.67 15.72
N LEU A 94 -4.73 9.01 15.30
CA LEU A 94 -3.50 9.69 14.88
C LEU A 94 -3.70 10.26 13.48
N LYS A 95 -3.70 11.58 13.37
CA LYS A 95 -3.91 12.29 12.09
C LYS A 95 -2.64 12.99 11.61
N ASN A 96 -1.75 13.30 12.54
CA ASN A 96 -0.50 13.98 12.28
C ASN A 96 0.58 12.94 12.06
N PHE A 97 1.44 13.17 11.08
CA PHE A 97 2.60 12.32 10.81
C PHE A 97 3.77 13.14 10.29
N LYS A 98 4.97 12.62 10.52
CA LYS A 98 6.17 13.02 9.76
C LYS A 98 6.52 11.87 8.83
N GLU A 99 6.71 12.19 7.56
CA GLU A 99 7.12 11.23 6.53
C GLU A 99 8.61 11.37 6.26
N PHE A 100 9.27 10.23 6.19
CA PHE A 100 10.68 10.10 5.88
C PHE A 100 10.78 9.27 4.59
N ASP A 101 10.99 9.98 3.49
CA ASP A 101 11.21 9.39 2.17
C ASP A 101 12.58 8.70 2.11
N ASP A 102 12.74 7.75 1.18
CA ASP A 102 13.97 6.96 0.97
C ASP A 102 14.42 6.11 2.18
N PHE A 103 13.48 5.79 3.06
CA PHE A 103 13.71 4.84 4.14
C PHE A 103 13.66 3.42 3.60
N ASP A 104 14.82 2.87 3.26
CA ASP A 104 14.96 1.45 2.87
C ASP A 104 14.59 0.53 4.05
N LEU A 105 13.33 0.11 4.10
CA LEU A 105 12.78 -0.82 5.08
C LEU A 105 12.89 -2.29 4.62
N ASP A 106 13.46 -2.56 3.44
CA ASP A 106 13.68 -3.93 2.97
C ASP A 106 14.83 -4.61 3.75
N SER A 107 15.68 -3.83 4.44
CA SER A 107 16.63 -4.34 5.42
C SER A 107 15.95 -4.72 6.73
N LEU A 108 16.59 -5.59 7.52
CA LEU A 108 16.12 -5.98 8.85
C LEU A 108 16.27 -4.81 9.84
N ASP A 109 15.49 -3.75 9.67
CA ASP A 109 15.59 -2.54 10.49
C ASP A 109 14.96 -2.76 11.86
N ARG A 110 15.54 -2.12 12.88
CA ARG A 110 15.00 -2.08 14.24
C ARG A 110 14.85 -0.64 14.71
N PHE A 111 13.70 -0.36 15.30
CA PHE A 111 13.38 0.93 15.88
C PHE A 111 13.27 0.80 17.39
N ASP A 112 14.06 1.59 18.12
CA ASP A 112 13.94 1.72 19.57
C ASP A 112 13.42 3.14 19.88
N ILE A 113 12.34 3.21 20.68
CA ILE A 113 11.68 4.48 21.02
C ILE A 113 11.89 4.75 22.49
N THR A 114 12.49 5.90 22.80
CA THR A 114 12.66 6.39 24.17
C THR A 114 11.96 7.73 24.32
N TRP A 115 11.11 7.87 25.33
CA TRP A 115 10.50 9.15 25.67
C TRP A 115 11.38 9.92 26.63
N LEU A 116 11.78 11.14 26.25
CA LEU A 116 12.53 12.06 27.12
C LEU A 116 11.60 12.76 28.12
N ASP A 117 10.38 13.06 27.68
CA ASP A 117 9.25 13.49 28.51
C ASP A 117 7.92 13.07 27.83
N ASP A 118 6.78 13.61 28.26
CA ASP A 118 5.48 13.25 27.64
C ASP A 118 5.29 13.80 26.21
N SER A 119 6.12 14.74 25.79
CA SER A 119 6.02 15.52 24.55
C SER A 119 7.17 15.28 23.58
N ILE A 120 8.28 14.71 24.04
CA ILE A 120 9.48 14.52 23.24
C ILE A 120 9.87 13.05 23.25
N ALA A 121 9.90 12.45 22.05
CA ALA A 121 10.39 11.10 21.82
C ALA A 121 11.69 11.13 20.99
N GLU A 122 12.62 10.26 21.34
CA GLU A 122 13.77 9.91 20.52
C GLU A 122 13.56 8.53 19.92
N ILE A 123 13.76 8.42 18.61
CA ILE A 123 13.59 7.21 17.84
C ILE A 123 14.94 6.86 17.25
N GLU A 124 15.54 5.79 17.75
CA GLU A 124 16.81 5.27 17.25
C GLU A 124 16.53 4.24 16.15
N VAL A 125 17.19 4.44 15.01
CA VAL A 125 17.11 3.56 13.84
C VAL A 125 18.37 2.73 13.77
N TYR A 126 18.23 1.43 13.95
CA TYR A 126 19.31 0.47 13.80
C TYR A 126 19.18 -0.28 12.49
N ARG A 127 20.26 -0.29 11.70
CA ARG A 127 20.39 -1.09 10.48
C ARG A 127 21.33 -2.25 10.68
N PHE A 128 21.09 -3.31 9.93
CA PHE A 128 21.87 -4.54 10.02
C PHE A 128 22.55 -4.82 8.69
N THR A 129 23.84 -5.11 8.75
CA THR A 129 24.59 -5.58 7.58
C THR A 129 24.14 -6.99 7.17
N GLU A 130 24.60 -7.47 6.01
CA GLU A 130 24.37 -8.86 5.57
C GLU A 130 24.83 -9.90 6.61
N ASN A 131 25.86 -9.56 7.41
CA ASN A 131 26.40 -10.40 8.48
C ASN A 131 25.61 -10.29 9.79
N ARG A 132 24.48 -9.56 9.81
CA ARG A 132 23.64 -9.26 10.99
C ARG A 132 24.33 -8.45 12.08
N GLU A 133 25.38 -7.70 11.73
CA GLU A 133 25.95 -6.72 12.63
C GLU A 133 25.10 -5.45 12.59
N GLY A 134 24.54 -5.07 13.74
CA GLY A 134 23.69 -3.88 13.88
C GLY A 134 24.51 -2.63 14.17
N PHE A 135 24.15 -1.50 13.56
CA PHE A 135 24.70 -0.19 13.88
C PHE A 135 23.58 0.87 13.93
N LEU A 136 23.76 1.87 14.79
CA LEU A 136 22.87 3.03 14.84
C LEU A 136 23.10 3.87 13.58
N GLN A 137 22.09 3.98 12.73
CA GLN A 137 22.13 4.79 11.52
C GLN A 137 21.78 6.24 11.83
N GLU A 138 20.68 6.46 12.57
CA GLU A 138 20.12 7.77 12.81
C GLU A 138 19.34 7.80 14.13
N THR A 139 19.25 8.99 14.72
CA THR A 139 18.34 9.30 15.84
C THR A 139 17.40 10.41 15.41
N ILE A 140 16.10 10.12 15.37
CA ILE A 140 15.05 11.07 15.05
C ILE A 140 14.47 11.60 16.35
N GLN A 141 14.57 12.92 16.56
CA GLN A 141 13.89 13.57 17.67
C GLN A 141 12.52 14.11 17.22
N LEU A 142 11.46 13.68 17.89
CA LEU A 142 10.08 14.06 17.60
C LEU A 142 9.48 14.82 18.79
N ASP A 143 9.18 16.10 18.57
CA ASP A 143 8.27 16.87 19.43
C ASP A 143 6.84 16.65 18.92
N VAL A 144 5.98 16.06 19.76
CA VAL A 144 4.59 15.73 19.39
C VAL A 144 3.61 16.88 19.68
N ARG A 145 4.09 18.02 20.20
CA ARG A 145 3.26 19.22 20.45
C ARG A 145 3.04 20.06 19.21
N ASP A 146 3.80 19.83 18.16
CA ASP A 146 3.68 20.52 16.86
C ASP A 146 2.41 20.09 16.09
N GLU A 147 1.29 19.86 16.81
CA GLU A 147 -0.01 19.42 16.27
C GLU A 147 -0.69 20.41 15.32
#